data_AF-A0A928C1P6-F1
#
_entry.id   AF-A0A928C1P6-F1
#
_cell.length_a   1.000
_cell.length_b   1.000
_cell.length_c   1.000
_cell.angle_alpha   90.00
_cell.angle_beta   90.00
_cell.angle_gamma   90.00
#
_symmetry.space_group_name_H-M   'P 1'
#
loop_
_entity.id
_entity.type
_entity.pdbx_description
1 polymer ?
#
loop_
_entity_poly.entity_id
_entity_poly.type
_entity_poly.pdbx_seq_one_letter_code
_entity_poly.pdbx_strand_id
1 'polypeptide(L)'
;MNPKVEEFIRKAKEQQQIEEKKERDILLISLGLVDETKTIEIVEYSATKDEEHKFIDPQKKMFYKKDVFPAPIDVTDEEYNEILKYIPSKDISKNTNPLNKTKTRLKIVTTNEIQGYKVSQYLGLVNANIVIGANFIADWFASWTDVIGGYSGSYQDRLDEIYESAINELEEKANALNADAILGTIFDFNEISGKGKSMFMLTAYGSAVKLKREDK
;
A
#
# COMPACT_ATOMS: atom_id res chain seq x y z
N MET A 1 -14.36 -37.37 3.19
CA MET A 1 -13.16 -36.77 2.57
C MET A 1 -11.97 -37.14 3.48
N ASN A 2 -10.71 -36.85 3.15
CA ASN A 2 -9.61 -37.19 4.07
C ASN A 2 -9.74 -36.32 5.35
N PRO A 3 -9.73 -36.88 6.58
CA PRO A 3 -9.91 -36.11 7.81
C PRO A 3 -8.91 -34.94 7.99
N LYS A 4 -7.67 -35.10 7.50
CA LYS A 4 -6.68 -34.00 7.51
C LYS A 4 -7.04 -32.88 6.54
N VAL A 5 -7.68 -33.21 5.43
CA VAL A 5 -8.16 -32.24 4.43
C VAL A 5 -9.39 -31.50 4.97
N GLU A 6 -10.30 -32.18 5.66
CA GLU A 6 -11.44 -31.54 6.33
C GLU A 6 -11.00 -30.55 7.41
N GLU A 7 -10.00 -30.91 8.23
CA GLU A 7 -9.44 -30.01 9.24
C GLU A 7 -8.74 -28.78 8.63
N PHE A 8 -7.98 -28.99 7.55
CA PHE A 8 -7.33 -27.89 6.82
C PHE A 8 -8.36 -26.92 6.25
N ILE A 9 -9.40 -27.43 5.57
CA ILE A 9 -10.45 -26.60 4.98
C ILE A 9 -11.19 -25.81 6.06
N ARG A 10 -11.48 -26.43 7.22
CA ARG A 10 -12.13 -25.74 8.34
C ARG A 10 -11.28 -24.57 8.84
N LYS A 11 -9.99 -24.80 9.09
CA LYS A 11 -9.06 -23.75 9.53
C LYS A 11 -8.90 -22.64 8.51
N ALA A 12 -8.81 -22.99 7.22
CA ALA A 12 -8.71 -22.01 6.14
C ALA A 12 -9.97 -21.13 6.06
N LYS A 13 -11.17 -21.73 6.17
CA LYS A 13 -12.43 -20.97 6.20
C LYS A 13 -12.55 -20.06 7.41
N GLU A 14 -12.14 -20.54 8.58
CA GLU A 14 -12.12 -19.71 9.80
C GLU A 14 -11.15 -18.53 9.66
N GLN A 15 -9.96 -18.76 9.09
CA GLN A 15 -9.00 -17.69 8.82
C GLN A 15 -9.54 -16.68 7.81
N GLN A 16 -10.14 -17.15 6.73
CA GLN A 16 -10.73 -16.30 5.69
C GLN A 16 -11.84 -15.41 6.28
N GLN A 17 -12.75 -15.96 7.10
CA GLN A 17 -13.80 -15.16 7.74
C GLN A 17 -13.25 -14.12 8.72
N ILE A 18 -12.17 -14.45 9.43
CA ILE A 18 -11.49 -13.49 10.33
C ILE A 18 -10.88 -12.35 9.51
N GLU A 19 -10.28 -12.67 8.36
CA GLU A 19 -9.64 -11.70 7.48
C GLU A 19 -10.67 -10.78 6.80
N GLU A 20 -11.74 -11.34 6.23
CA GLU A 20 -12.86 -10.60 5.65
C GLU A 20 -13.51 -9.65 6.66
N LYS A 21 -13.71 -10.12 7.91
CA LYS A 21 -14.23 -9.28 8.99
C LYS A 21 -13.26 -8.15 9.35
N LYS A 22 -11.97 -8.45 9.42
CA LYS A 22 -10.94 -7.46 9.74
C LYS A 22 -10.86 -6.35 8.68
N GLU A 23 -10.92 -6.72 7.39
CA GLU A 23 -10.91 -5.76 6.29
C GLU A 23 -12.13 -4.84 6.34
N ARG A 24 -13.31 -5.40 6.60
CA ARG A 24 -14.56 -4.67 6.81
C ARG A 24 -14.46 -3.68 7.96
N ASP A 25 -14.04 -4.14 9.13
CA ASP A 25 -13.94 -3.33 10.35
C ASP A 25 -13.00 -2.14 10.12
N ILE A 26 -11.87 -2.39 9.47
CA ILE A 26 -10.91 -1.36 9.11
C ILE A 26 -11.53 -0.32 8.16
N LEU A 27 -12.23 -0.76 7.12
CA LEU A 27 -12.84 0.15 6.15
C LEU A 27 -13.86 1.07 6.83
N LEU A 28 -14.68 0.52 7.72
CA LEU A 28 -15.66 1.32 8.48
C LEU A 28 -14.96 2.35 9.37
N ILE A 29 -13.90 1.95 10.09
CA ILE A 29 -13.09 2.87 10.89
C ILE A 29 -12.48 3.98 10.04
N SER A 30 -11.96 3.65 8.87
CA SER A 30 -11.26 4.60 8.02
C SER A 30 -12.19 5.62 7.35
N LEU A 31 -13.46 5.26 7.19
CA LEU A 31 -14.55 6.16 6.77
C LEU A 31 -15.12 6.98 7.94
N GLY A 32 -14.70 6.73 9.17
CA GLY A 32 -15.24 7.39 10.37
C GLY A 32 -16.58 6.84 10.84
N LEU A 33 -17.01 5.68 10.33
CA LEU A 33 -18.22 4.97 10.74
C LEU A 33 -17.92 4.16 12.02
N VAL A 34 -17.77 4.89 13.13
CA VAL A 34 -17.34 4.33 14.41
C VAL A 34 -18.30 4.64 15.56
N ASP A 35 -18.34 3.74 16.54
CA ASP A 35 -18.93 3.94 17.84
C ASP A 35 -17.85 4.47 18.80
N GLU A 36 -17.86 5.79 19.05
CA GLU A 36 -16.88 6.45 19.94
C GLU A 36 -16.95 5.97 21.39
N THR A 37 -18.01 5.25 21.79
CA THR A 37 -18.16 4.72 23.15
C THR A 37 -17.46 3.38 23.35
N LYS A 38 -17.02 2.74 22.26
CA LYS A 38 -16.37 1.43 22.26
C LYS A 38 -15.00 1.53 21.60
N THR A 39 -14.10 0.62 21.99
CA THR A 39 -12.78 0.53 21.38
C THR A 39 -12.46 -0.90 20.97
N ILE A 40 -11.64 -1.03 19.93
CA ILE A 40 -11.03 -2.29 19.51
C ILE A 40 -9.51 -2.16 19.51
N GLU A 41 -8.85 -3.29 19.64
CA GLU A 41 -7.39 -3.38 19.60
C GLU A 41 -6.98 -4.06 18.31
N ILE A 42 -6.23 -3.36 17.47
CA ILE A 42 -5.66 -3.91 16.24
C ILE A 42 -4.20 -4.25 16.53
N VAL A 43 -3.85 -5.52 16.34
CA VAL A 43 -2.50 -6.03 16.54
C VAL A 43 -1.86 -6.30 15.18
N GLU A 44 -0.79 -5.58 14.87
CA GLU A 44 0.03 -5.80 13.68
C GLU A 44 1.29 -6.57 14.07
N TYR A 45 1.65 -7.58 13.27
CA TYR A 45 2.80 -8.42 13.50
C TYR A 45 3.87 -8.15 12.46
N SER A 46 5.12 -8.03 12.90
CA SER A 46 6.30 -7.89 12.06
C SER A 46 7.28 -9.03 12.34
N ALA A 47 7.92 -9.53 11.29
CA ALA A 47 8.99 -10.53 11.41
C ALA A 47 10.27 -9.94 12.05
N THR A 48 10.41 -8.61 12.02
CA THR A 48 11.59 -7.88 12.47
C THR A 48 11.24 -6.86 13.54
N LYS A 49 12.16 -6.61 14.47
CA LYS A 49 11.97 -5.59 15.50
C LYS A 49 12.27 -4.21 14.90
N ASP A 50 11.33 -3.29 15.02
CA ASP A 50 11.51 -1.89 14.67
C ASP A 50 11.06 -0.98 15.82
N GLU A 51 11.05 0.33 15.58
CA GLU A 51 10.65 1.32 16.59
C GLU A 51 9.18 1.21 17.00
N GLU A 52 8.32 0.58 16.20
CA GLU A 52 6.88 0.46 16.45
C GLU A 52 6.51 -0.92 17.02
N HIS A 53 7.08 -2.00 16.50
CA HIS A 53 6.83 -3.39 16.89
C HIS A 53 7.71 -3.80 18.09
N LYS A 54 7.40 -3.24 19.26
CA LYS A 54 8.21 -3.38 20.47
C LYS A 54 7.96 -4.67 21.26
N PHE A 55 6.80 -5.27 21.09
CA PHE A 55 6.39 -6.45 21.86
C PHE A 55 6.67 -7.73 21.09
N ILE A 56 6.90 -8.85 21.78
CA ILE A 56 7.12 -10.15 21.14
C ILE A 56 5.94 -11.04 21.50
N ASP A 57 5.34 -11.67 20.49
CA ASP A 57 4.41 -12.78 20.69
C ASP A 57 5.21 -14.10 20.75
N PRO A 58 5.30 -14.76 21.93
CA PRO A 58 6.10 -15.97 22.09
C PRO A 58 5.56 -17.17 21.30
N GLN A 59 4.26 -17.21 20.98
CA GLN A 59 3.64 -18.30 20.24
C GLN A 59 3.91 -18.14 18.73
N LYS A 60 3.81 -16.91 18.22
CA LYS A 60 4.04 -16.60 16.81
C LYS A 60 5.50 -16.35 16.46
N LYS A 61 6.36 -16.11 17.46
CA LYS A 61 7.77 -15.69 17.28
C LYS A 61 7.90 -14.43 16.41
N MET A 62 6.94 -13.53 16.54
CA MET A 62 6.90 -12.28 15.78
C MET A 62 6.85 -11.10 16.74
N PHE A 63 7.37 -9.96 16.28
CA PHE A 63 7.18 -8.70 16.96
C PHE A 63 5.78 -8.17 16.68
N TYR A 64 5.18 -7.41 17.59
CA TYR A 64 3.89 -6.79 17.35
C TYR A 64 3.80 -5.37 17.89
N LYS A 65 2.94 -4.57 17.26
CA LYS A 65 2.42 -3.32 17.80
C LYS A 65 0.92 -3.45 18.02
N LYS A 66 0.40 -2.63 18.94
CA LYS A 66 -0.98 -2.69 19.38
C LYS A 66 -1.54 -1.29 19.39
N ASP A 67 -2.46 -1.04 18.47
CA ASP A 67 -3.12 0.24 18.30
C ASP A 67 -4.58 0.13 18.73
N VAL A 68 -5.08 1.16 19.43
CA VAL A 68 -6.43 1.22 19.94
C VAL A 68 -7.23 2.19 19.08
N PHE A 69 -8.34 1.70 18.52
CA PHE A 69 -9.23 2.49 17.67
C PHE A 69 -10.64 2.49 18.24
N PRO A 70 -11.47 3.52 17.97
CA PRO A 70 -12.91 3.42 18.12
C PRO A 70 -13.44 2.19 17.37
N ALA A 71 -14.40 1.47 17.97
CA ALA A 71 -14.97 0.30 17.33
C ALA A 71 -15.79 0.73 16.09
N PRO A 72 -15.81 -0.05 15.00
CA PRO A 72 -16.73 0.22 13.90
C PRO A 72 -18.17 0.13 14.40
N ILE A 73 -19.08 0.90 13.78
CA ILE A 73 -20.51 0.69 14.01
C ILE A 73 -20.93 -0.69 13.48
N ASP A 74 -21.97 -1.26 14.08
CA ASP A 74 -22.58 -2.47 13.53
C ASP A 74 -23.34 -2.11 12.24
N VAL A 75 -22.94 -2.75 11.14
CA VAL A 75 -23.52 -2.56 9.80
C VAL A 75 -23.98 -3.91 9.29
N THR A 76 -25.13 -4.00 8.60
CA THR A 76 -25.56 -5.26 7.94
C THR A 76 -24.79 -5.51 6.64
N ASP A 77 -24.91 -6.71 6.06
CA ASP A 77 -24.27 -6.99 4.77
C ASP A 77 -24.85 -6.14 3.65
N GLU A 78 -26.16 -5.84 3.68
CA GLU A 78 -26.80 -4.95 2.70
C GLU A 78 -26.28 -3.52 2.82
N GLU A 79 -26.20 -2.98 4.03
CA GLU A 79 -25.69 -1.64 4.28
C GLU A 79 -24.21 -1.52 3.89
N TYR A 80 -23.41 -2.56 4.19
CA TYR A 80 -22.00 -2.59 3.80
C TYR A 80 -21.84 -2.62 2.27
N ASN A 81 -22.62 -3.45 1.58
CA ASN A 81 -22.61 -3.51 0.12
C ASN A 81 -23.11 -2.20 -0.52
N GLU A 82 -24.03 -1.49 0.12
CA GLU A 82 -24.46 -0.15 -0.33
C GLU A 82 -23.33 0.87 -0.16
N ILE A 83 -22.65 0.88 0.99
CA ILE A 83 -21.47 1.71 1.25
C ILE A 83 -20.40 1.51 0.17
N LEU A 84 -20.12 0.25 -0.21
CA LEU A 84 -19.11 -0.08 -1.22
C LEU A 84 -19.40 0.54 -2.61
N LYS A 85 -20.65 0.84 -2.95
CA LYS A 85 -21.00 1.46 -4.25
C LYS A 85 -20.50 2.90 -4.37
N TYR A 86 -20.29 3.56 -3.24
CA TYR A 86 -19.88 4.97 -3.17
C TYR A 86 -18.40 5.14 -2.83
N ILE A 87 -17.68 4.04 -2.58
CA ILE A 87 -16.25 4.05 -2.34
C ILE A 87 -15.56 3.78 -3.68
N PRO A 88 -14.75 4.72 -4.21
CA PRO A 88 -13.99 4.46 -5.42
C PRO A 88 -13.07 3.27 -5.20
N SER A 89 -12.96 2.37 -6.18
CA SER A 89 -12.18 1.12 -6.09
C SER A 89 -10.73 1.33 -5.63
N LYS A 90 -10.17 2.54 -5.83
CA LYS A 90 -8.85 2.99 -5.35
C LYS A 90 -8.73 3.14 -3.83
N ASP A 91 -9.83 3.31 -3.09
CA ASP A 91 -9.78 3.48 -1.64
C ASP A 91 -9.84 2.16 -0.88
N ILE A 92 -10.32 1.07 -1.45
CA ILE A 92 -10.45 -0.20 -0.72
C ILE A 92 -9.07 -0.85 -0.47
N SER A 93 -8.11 -0.71 -1.39
CA SER A 93 -6.72 -1.17 -1.18
C SER A 93 -5.87 -0.16 -0.40
N LYS A 94 -6.19 1.14 -0.46
CA LYS A 94 -5.46 2.21 0.25
C LYS A 94 -5.94 2.46 1.68
N ASN A 95 -7.19 2.13 1.98
CA ASN A 95 -7.88 2.47 3.22
C ASN A 95 -8.19 1.25 4.10
N THR A 96 -7.72 0.05 3.71
CA THR A 96 -7.60 -1.14 4.58
C THR A 96 -6.39 -1.07 5.52
N ASN A 97 -5.68 0.06 5.56
CA ASN A 97 -4.79 0.37 6.67
C ASN A 97 -5.08 1.78 7.22
N PRO A 98 -5.86 1.90 8.32
CA PRO A 98 -6.17 3.20 8.94
C PRO A 98 -4.91 3.83 9.57
N LEU A 99 -3.78 3.12 9.57
CA LEU A 99 -2.49 3.49 10.13
C LEU A 99 -1.58 4.29 9.17
N ASN A 100 -1.96 4.51 7.91
CA ASN A 100 -1.14 5.29 6.98
C ASN A 100 -1.16 6.82 7.26
N LYS A 101 -1.80 7.26 8.35
CA LYS A 101 -1.98 8.68 8.71
C LYS A 101 -0.84 9.29 9.55
N THR A 102 0.14 8.51 10.02
CA THR A 102 1.22 9.04 10.89
C THR A 102 2.65 8.74 10.44
N LYS A 103 2.85 8.30 9.19
CA LYS A 103 4.19 8.33 8.58
C LYS A 103 4.52 9.80 8.30
N THR A 104 5.53 10.36 8.97
CA THR A 104 6.05 11.70 8.62
C THR A 104 6.42 11.62 7.13
N ARG A 105 5.59 12.22 6.27
CA ARG A 105 5.63 11.91 4.83
C ARG A 105 6.96 12.37 4.27
N LEU A 106 7.84 11.40 4.04
CA LEU A 106 8.99 11.54 3.18
C LEU A 106 8.53 12.21 1.88
N LYS A 107 9.08 13.38 1.56
CA LYS A 107 8.60 14.16 0.41
C LYS A 107 9.27 13.67 -0.86
N ILE A 108 8.51 13.08 -1.77
CA ILE A 108 9.00 12.73 -3.11
C ILE A 108 8.55 13.82 -4.07
N VAL A 109 9.51 14.48 -4.72
CA VAL A 109 9.24 15.54 -5.69
C VAL A 109 10.06 15.35 -6.96
N THR A 110 9.50 15.81 -8.07
CA THR A 110 10.18 15.86 -9.38
C THR A 110 11.09 17.09 -9.49
N THR A 111 10.92 18.08 -8.61
CA THR A 111 11.76 19.27 -8.54
C THR A 111 13.09 18.98 -7.85
N ASN A 112 14.11 19.79 -8.14
CA ASN A 112 15.44 19.68 -7.52
C ASN A 112 15.52 20.40 -6.16
N GLU A 113 14.45 21.05 -5.73
CA GLU A 113 14.38 21.80 -4.46
C GLU A 113 12.95 21.81 -3.90
N ILE A 114 12.84 22.10 -2.60
CA ILE A 114 11.58 22.30 -1.88
C ILE A 114 11.62 23.67 -1.23
N GLN A 115 10.66 24.54 -1.57
CA GLN A 115 10.65 25.92 -1.08
C GLN A 115 10.60 25.97 0.46
N GLY A 116 11.43 26.84 1.05
CA GLY A 116 11.56 27.00 2.50
C GLY A 116 12.44 25.95 3.20
N TYR A 117 13.10 25.07 2.43
CA TYR A 117 14.06 24.09 2.93
C TYR A 117 15.35 24.14 2.11
N LYS A 118 16.50 23.98 2.77
CA LYS A 118 17.78 23.65 2.12
C LYS A 118 18.11 22.19 2.32
N VAL A 119 18.77 21.60 1.33
CA VAL A 119 19.41 20.29 1.50
C VAL A 119 20.58 20.45 2.48
N SER A 120 20.52 19.74 3.60
CA SER A 120 21.60 19.69 4.58
C SER A 120 22.59 18.57 4.31
N GLN A 121 22.13 17.47 3.68
CA GLN A 121 22.96 16.34 3.30
C GLN A 121 22.35 15.59 2.11
N TYR A 122 23.19 15.17 1.16
CA TYR A 122 22.84 14.21 0.12
C TYR A 122 23.19 12.80 0.59
N LEU A 123 22.21 11.89 0.57
CA LEU A 123 22.34 10.52 1.07
C LEU A 123 22.59 9.50 -0.04
N GLY A 124 22.50 9.93 -1.30
CA GLY A 124 22.77 9.12 -2.48
C GLY A 124 21.54 8.91 -3.36
N LEU A 125 21.74 8.15 -4.44
CA LEU A 125 20.70 7.74 -5.36
C LEU A 125 19.85 6.63 -4.75
N VAL A 126 18.53 6.77 -4.83
CA VAL A 126 17.58 5.67 -4.61
C VAL A 126 16.87 5.36 -5.91
N ASN A 127 16.55 4.08 -6.13
CA ASN A 127 15.83 3.61 -7.31
C ASN A 127 14.85 2.49 -6.96
N ALA A 128 13.85 2.28 -7.80
CA ALA A 128 12.90 1.17 -7.77
C ALA A 128 12.68 0.66 -9.20
N ASN A 129 12.53 -0.65 -9.38
CA ASN A 129 12.35 -1.26 -10.71
C ASN A 129 11.21 -2.28 -10.65
N ILE A 130 10.11 -2.00 -11.34
CA ILE A 130 8.92 -2.85 -11.39
C ILE A 130 8.85 -3.49 -12.78
N VAL A 131 8.82 -4.83 -12.84
CA VAL A 131 8.76 -5.60 -14.10
C VAL A 131 7.38 -6.20 -14.29
N ILE A 132 6.81 -6.00 -15.47
CA ILE A 132 5.43 -6.28 -15.85
C ILE A 132 5.46 -7.26 -17.03
N GLY A 133 4.84 -8.43 -16.88
CA GLY A 133 4.88 -9.49 -17.89
C GLY A 133 3.85 -9.38 -19.01
N ALA A 134 4.18 -9.92 -20.20
CA ALA A 134 3.32 -9.94 -21.39
C ALA A 134 1.90 -10.49 -21.13
N ASN A 135 1.81 -11.56 -20.34
CA ASN A 135 0.54 -12.22 -20.05
C ASN A 135 -0.34 -11.34 -19.16
N PHE A 136 0.26 -10.61 -18.22
CA PHE A 136 -0.46 -9.66 -17.39
C PHE A 136 -1.00 -8.49 -18.23
N ILE A 137 -0.24 -8.02 -19.22
CA ILE A 137 -0.68 -6.99 -20.17
C ILE A 137 -1.73 -7.51 -21.15
N ALA A 138 -1.59 -8.74 -21.64
CA ALA A 138 -2.60 -9.37 -22.47
C ALA A 138 -3.93 -9.50 -21.71
N ASP A 139 -3.90 -9.85 -20.42
CA ASP A 139 -5.08 -9.83 -19.55
C ASP A 139 -5.62 -8.39 -19.35
N TRP A 140 -4.75 -7.37 -19.31
CA TRP A 140 -5.17 -5.95 -19.27
C TRP A 140 -5.91 -5.51 -20.54
N PHE A 141 -5.46 -5.95 -21.72
CA PHE A 141 -6.09 -5.61 -23.00
C PHE A 141 -7.29 -6.49 -23.33
N ALA A 142 -7.31 -7.76 -22.92
CA ALA A 142 -8.41 -8.69 -23.15
C ALA A 142 -9.66 -8.34 -22.33
N SER A 143 -9.49 -7.71 -21.16
CA SER A 143 -10.61 -7.17 -20.37
C SER A 143 -11.24 -5.90 -20.96
N TRP A 144 -10.69 -5.36 -22.05
CA TRP A 144 -10.98 -4.00 -22.53
C TRP A 144 -11.74 -3.93 -23.87
N THR A 145 -12.00 -5.07 -24.52
CA THR A 145 -12.67 -5.08 -25.84
C THR A 145 -14.14 -4.65 -25.83
N ASP A 146 -14.79 -4.54 -24.66
CA ASP A 146 -16.21 -4.18 -24.56
C ASP A 146 -16.49 -2.70 -24.24
N VAL A 147 -15.46 -1.86 -24.02
CA VAL A 147 -15.64 -0.44 -23.66
C VAL A 147 -15.01 0.48 -24.71
N ILE A 148 -15.84 0.87 -25.68
CA ILE A 148 -15.56 1.89 -26.69
C ILE A 148 -15.12 3.21 -26.03
N GLY A 149 -13.83 3.55 -26.12
CA GLY A 149 -13.41 4.94 -26.41
C GLY A 149 -13.36 5.99 -25.28
N GLY A 150 -13.12 5.66 -24.01
CA GLY A 150 -12.85 6.69 -23.00
C GLY A 150 -12.42 6.13 -21.64
N TYR A 151 -11.37 6.72 -21.04
CA TYR A 151 -10.95 6.59 -19.63
C TYR A 151 -11.46 5.31 -18.93
N SER A 152 -10.93 4.15 -19.31
CA SER A 152 -11.27 2.91 -18.63
C SER A 152 -10.55 2.87 -17.28
N GLY A 153 -11.33 2.95 -16.19
CA GLY A 153 -10.81 2.90 -14.81
C GLY A 153 -9.83 1.74 -14.61
N SER A 154 -10.11 0.56 -15.18
CA SER A 154 -9.27 -0.63 -15.03
C SER A 154 -7.83 -0.51 -15.56
N TYR A 155 -7.58 0.28 -16.61
CA TYR A 155 -6.22 0.53 -17.10
C TYR A 155 -5.47 1.51 -16.20
N GLN A 156 -6.17 2.55 -15.74
CA GLN A 156 -5.61 3.58 -14.86
C GLN A 156 -5.33 3.03 -13.46
N ASP A 157 -6.21 2.18 -12.93
CA ASP A 157 -6.07 1.57 -11.62
C ASP A 157 -4.80 0.71 -11.54
N ARG A 158 -4.53 -0.08 -12.59
CA ARG A 158 -3.35 -0.95 -12.64
C ARG A 158 -2.06 -0.18 -12.87
N LEU A 159 -2.09 0.90 -13.67
CA LEU A 159 -0.94 1.81 -13.76
C LEU A 159 -0.65 2.47 -12.41
N ASP A 160 -1.68 2.89 -11.69
CA ASP A 160 -1.52 3.48 -10.37
C ASP A 160 -0.94 2.47 -9.37
N GLU A 161 -1.36 1.20 -9.39
CA GLU A 161 -0.75 0.13 -8.59
C GLU A 161 0.76 -0.01 -8.84
N ILE A 162 1.18 0.14 -10.11
CA ILE A 162 2.59 0.08 -10.49
C ILE A 162 3.36 1.30 -9.99
N TYR A 163 2.81 2.50 -10.14
CA TYR A 163 3.40 3.73 -9.61
C TYR A 163 3.51 3.66 -8.08
N GLU A 164 2.49 3.16 -7.39
CA GLU A 164 2.49 2.99 -5.95
C GLU A 164 3.52 1.98 -5.48
N SER A 165 3.65 0.86 -6.19
CA SER A 165 4.70 -0.12 -5.91
C SER A 165 6.10 0.52 -6.01
N ALA A 166 6.34 1.30 -7.07
CA ALA A 166 7.61 2.01 -7.24
C ALA A 166 7.83 3.09 -6.17
N ILE A 167 6.80 3.85 -5.82
CA ILE A 167 6.86 4.86 -4.75
C ILE A 167 7.16 4.21 -3.41
N ASN A 168 6.49 3.12 -3.06
CA ASN A 168 6.69 2.41 -1.80
C ASN A 168 8.13 1.89 -1.68
N GLU A 169 8.70 1.32 -2.75
CA GLU A 169 10.08 0.84 -2.75
C GLU A 169 11.09 2.00 -2.66
N LEU A 170 10.83 3.13 -3.34
CA LEU A 170 11.63 4.35 -3.19
C LEU A 170 11.58 4.89 -1.75
N GLU A 171 10.39 4.92 -1.15
CA GLU A 171 10.21 5.35 0.24
C GLU A 171 10.97 4.43 1.19
N GLU A 172 10.86 3.11 1.05
CA GLU A 172 11.56 2.15 1.90
C GLU A 172 13.08 2.37 1.85
N LYS A 173 13.64 2.48 0.65
CA LYS A 173 15.07 2.74 0.45
C LYS A 173 15.51 4.08 1.01
N ALA A 174 14.72 5.13 0.81
CA ALA A 174 15.04 6.45 1.34
C ALA A 174 14.91 6.51 2.88
N ASN A 175 13.91 5.84 3.45
CA ASN A 175 13.74 5.71 4.91
C ASN A 175 14.89 4.92 5.54
N ALA A 176 15.40 3.87 4.89
CA ALA A 176 16.58 3.13 5.36
C ALA A 176 17.84 4.01 5.44
N LEU A 177 17.90 5.06 4.62
CA LEU A 177 18.97 6.08 4.67
C LEU A 177 18.65 7.22 5.65
N ASN A 178 17.53 7.15 6.37
CA ASN A 178 16.95 8.22 7.16
C ASN A 178 16.75 9.51 6.34
N ALA A 179 16.33 9.44 5.09
CA ALA A 179 16.06 10.64 4.29
C ALA A 179 14.80 11.38 4.77
N ASP A 180 14.74 12.69 4.51
CA ASP A 180 13.52 13.49 4.72
C ASP A 180 12.77 13.70 3.39
N ALA A 181 13.47 13.59 2.26
CA ALA A 181 12.91 13.76 0.92
C ALA A 181 13.69 13.01 -0.16
N ILE A 182 13.04 12.80 -1.31
CA ILE A 182 13.65 12.40 -2.59
C ILE A 182 13.40 13.54 -3.59
N LEU A 183 14.49 14.13 -4.09
CA LEU A 183 14.46 15.22 -5.07
C LEU A 183 14.78 14.72 -6.47
N GLY A 184 14.31 15.44 -7.48
CA GLY A 184 14.59 15.14 -8.88
C GLY A 184 14.10 13.76 -9.30
N THR A 185 12.94 13.34 -8.78
CA THR A 185 12.39 12.01 -9.03
C THR A 185 11.94 11.89 -10.49
N ILE A 186 12.35 10.82 -11.16
CA ILE A 186 11.99 10.49 -12.54
C ILE A 186 11.37 9.09 -12.55
N PHE A 187 10.32 8.92 -13.35
CA PHE A 187 9.69 7.65 -13.66
C PHE A 187 9.82 7.41 -15.16
N ASP A 188 10.39 6.27 -15.54
CA ASP A 188 10.58 5.87 -16.92
C ASP A 188 9.95 4.50 -17.19
N PHE A 189 9.12 4.42 -18.22
CA PHE A 189 8.51 3.18 -18.68
C PHE A 189 9.24 2.71 -19.93
N ASN A 190 9.85 1.53 -19.86
CA ASN A 190 10.55 0.94 -20.98
C ASN A 190 9.97 -0.43 -21.35
N GLU A 191 9.88 -0.70 -22.64
CA GLU A 191 9.58 -2.05 -23.12
C GLU A 191 10.88 -2.87 -23.20
N ILE A 192 10.86 -4.04 -22.58
CA ILE A 192 11.88 -5.08 -22.67
C ILE A 192 11.26 -6.26 -23.41
N SER A 193 11.32 -6.24 -24.73
CA SER A 193 10.80 -7.31 -25.58
C SER A 193 11.92 -8.24 -26.08
N GLY A 194 11.66 -9.55 -26.03
CA GLY A 194 12.63 -10.56 -26.46
C GLY A 194 12.01 -11.95 -26.60
N LYS A 195 12.41 -12.70 -27.63
CA LYS A 195 11.96 -14.08 -27.91
C LYS A 195 10.43 -14.26 -27.89
N GLY A 196 9.68 -13.30 -28.43
CA GLY A 196 8.22 -13.34 -28.51
C GLY A 196 7.48 -13.04 -27.20
N LYS A 197 8.19 -12.61 -26.14
CA LYS A 197 7.60 -12.09 -24.90
C LYS A 197 7.85 -10.58 -24.84
N SER A 198 6.79 -9.79 -24.62
CA SER A 198 6.90 -8.35 -24.35
C SER A 198 6.80 -8.13 -22.85
N MET A 199 7.81 -7.55 -22.22
CA MET A 199 7.75 -7.13 -20.82
C MET A 199 7.87 -5.61 -20.77
N PHE A 200 7.31 -5.00 -19.75
CA PHE A 200 7.47 -3.58 -19.49
C PHE A 200 8.16 -3.41 -18.15
N MET A 201 9.02 -2.42 -18.06
CA MET A 201 9.72 -2.07 -16.84
C MET A 201 9.40 -0.63 -16.52
N LEU A 202 8.89 -0.38 -15.32
CA LEU A 202 8.90 0.94 -14.73
C LEU A 202 10.17 1.08 -13.89
N THR A 203 11.02 2.02 -14.25
CA THR A 203 12.17 2.43 -13.46
C THR A 203 11.89 3.78 -12.83
N ALA A 204 11.99 3.88 -11.51
CA ALA A 204 11.87 5.14 -10.78
C ALA A 204 13.16 5.43 -10.04
N TYR A 205 13.65 6.67 -10.05
CA TYR A 205 14.86 7.05 -9.32
C TYR A 205 14.89 8.52 -8.92
N GLY A 206 15.68 8.83 -7.90
CA GLY A 206 15.87 10.20 -7.41
C GLY A 206 16.95 10.30 -6.34
N SER A 207 17.22 11.51 -5.87
CA SER A 207 18.25 11.78 -4.85
C SER A 207 17.64 11.85 -3.46
N ALA A 208 18.00 10.91 -2.59
CA ALA A 208 17.61 10.94 -1.18
C ALA A 208 18.40 12.02 -0.43
N VAL A 209 17.72 12.86 0.33
CA VAL A 209 18.32 14.02 1.02
C VAL A 209 17.79 14.21 2.44
N LYS A 210 18.63 14.81 3.29
CA LYS A 210 18.19 15.48 4.52
C LYS A 210 17.87 16.95 4.23
N LEU A 211 16.83 17.46 4.85
CA LEU A 211 16.38 18.83 4.72
C LEU A 211 16.58 19.59 6.03
N LYS A 212 16.88 20.87 5.91
CA LYS A 212 16.86 21.83 7.02
C LYS A 212 15.96 22.99 6.63
N ARG A 213 15.04 23.36 7.51
CA ARG A 213 14.19 24.53 7.31
C ARG A 213 15.06 25.78 7.20
N GLU A 214 14.77 26.66 6.23
CA GLU A 214 15.36 27.99 6.22
C GLU A 214 14.64 28.84 7.26
N ASP A 215 15.36 29.21 8.32
CA ASP A 215 14.90 30.21 9.26
C ASP A 215 15.02 31.58 8.56
N LYS A 216 13.89 32.31 8.49
CA LYS A 216 13.87 33.69 8.00
C LYS A 216 14.37 34.65 9.06
#